data_AF-A0A933ZVF3-F1
#
_entry.id   AF-A0A933ZVF3-F1
#
_cell.length_a   1.000
_cell.length_b   1.000
_cell.length_c   1.000
_cell.angle_alpha   90.00
_cell.angle_beta   90.00
_cell.angle_gamma   90.00
#
_symmetry.space_group_name_H-M   'P 1'
#
loop_
_entity.id
_entity.type
_entity.pdbx_description
1 polymer ?
#
loop_
_entity_poly.entity_id
_entity_poly.type
_entity_poly.pdbx_seq_one_letter_code
_entity_poly.pdbx_strand_id
1 'polypeptide(L)'
;MNRALTCHLLAAFLAPVALLGAASCSEADLPDAGLSDAAMRSDGGAQNDATTRSDAAREDAALGEDAALAEDAATPPDASTSVDGGPDTYGFTIRVPQERTIPMAEGGTATVWDTDYVCTFTYGEFGGYFYLQATPTEHLDWRGVETRTEGGWLSFAQVVTPASGALYDWGGNHHNDSMELDYQGKRFRYGHSTFGWGFRKCMPPDCLQVYQGTTLLDDGCQPDRRLPVVCVQVAEDGTVAPLVDQYRKCPGDPNAAFDGGL
;
A
#
# COMPACT_ATOMS: atom_id res chain seq x y z
N MET A 1 47.96 -31.38 -21.33
CA MET A 1 46.79 -31.78 -22.15
C MET A 1 45.83 -30.61 -22.18
N ASN A 2 45.73 -29.97 -23.33
CA ASN A 2 45.05 -28.70 -23.58
C ASN A 2 43.53 -28.86 -23.44
N ARG A 3 42.89 -28.00 -22.65
CA ARG A 3 41.44 -27.77 -22.74
C ARG A 3 41.20 -26.35 -23.23
N ALA A 4 40.54 -26.29 -24.38
CA ALA A 4 40.28 -25.11 -25.18
C ALA A 4 39.28 -24.17 -24.50
N LEU A 5 39.55 -22.87 -24.61
CA LEU A 5 38.60 -21.79 -24.39
C LEU A 5 37.54 -21.84 -25.49
N THR A 6 36.28 -22.05 -25.13
CA THR A 6 35.14 -21.83 -26.02
C THR A 6 34.68 -20.38 -25.88
N CYS A 7 35.04 -19.56 -26.87
CA CYS A 7 34.52 -18.22 -27.07
C CYS A 7 33.09 -18.33 -27.60
N HIS A 8 32.10 -17.76 -26.91
CA HIS A 8 30.74 -17.65 -27.45
C HIS A 8 30.55 -16.27 -28.05
N LEU A 9 30.25 -16.30 -29.35
CA LEU A 9 29.97 -15.18 -30.23
C LEU A 9 28.88 -14.28 -29.65
N LEU A 10 29.18 -12.98 -29.59
CA LEU A 10 28.19 -11.91 -29.58
C LEU A 10 27.31 -12.02 -30.84
N ALA A 11 26.01 -12.19 -30.66
CA ALA A 11 25.02 -11.86 -31.68
C ALA A 11 24.56 -10.41 -31.44
N ALA A 12 25.21 -9.46 -32.12
CA ALA A 12 24.75 -8.09 -32.19
C ALA A 12 23.55 -8.03 -33.16
N PHE A 13 22.34 -7.93 -32.60
CA PHE A 13 21.15 -7.57 -33.38
C PHE A 13 21.15 -6.06 -33.61
N LEU A 14 21.57 -5.65 -34.81
CA LEU A 14 21.32 -4.33 -35.36
C LEU A 14 19.85 -4.26 -35.81
N ALA A 15 19.01 -3.60 -35.02
CA ALA A 15 17.67 -3.20 -35.46
C ALA A 15 17.75 -1.84 -36.18
N PRO A 16 16.98 -1.63 -37.26
CA PRO A 16 16.94 -0.38 -37.99
C PRO A 16 16.23 0.71 -37.17
N VAL A 17 16.91 1.84 -37.02
CA VAL A 17 16.36 3.11 -36.49
C VAL A 17 15.28 3.60 -37.45
N ALA A 18 14.02 3.46 -37.07
CA ALA A 18 12.90 4.13 -37.72
C ALA A 18 12.77 5.54 -37.14
N LEU A 19 13.30 6.52 -37.88
CA LEU A 19 12.98 7.94 -37.71
C LEU A 19 11.49 8.13 -38.06
N LEU A 20 10.64 8.43 -37.08
CA LEU A 20 9.28 8.92 -37.31
C LEU A 20 9.04 10.21 -36.53
N GLY A 21 8.99 11.30 -37.31
CA GLY A 21 8.06 12.43 -37.19
C GLY A 21 7.80 13.02 -35.81
N ALA A 22 8.43 14.16 -35.54
CA ALA A 22 7.90 15.13 -34.59
C ALA A 22 6.56 15.67 -35.12
N ALA A 23 5.46 15.39 -34.42
CA ALA A 23 4.21 16.11 -34.56
C ALA A 23 4.19 17.23 -33.52
N SER A 24 4.35 18.46 -33.98
CA SER A 24 4.12 19.66 -33.16
C SER A 24 2.61 19.87 -33.02
N CYS A 25 2.08 19.77 -31.81
CA CYS A 25 0.76 20.29 -31.49
C CYS A 25 0.91 21.74 -31.05
N SER A 26 0.32 22.64 -31.83
CA SER A 26 0.18 24.06 -31.52
C SER A 26 -0.69 24.24 -30.28
N GLU A 27 -0.23 25.08 -29.35
CA GLU A 27 -0.98 25.59 -28.21
C GLU A 27 -2.27 26.27 -28.68
N ALA A 28 -3.41 25.78 -28.21
CA ALA A 28 -4.66 26.51 -28.28
C ALA A 28 -4.82 27.29 -26.97
N ASP A 29 -4.77 28.62 -27.08
CA ASP A 29 -5.16 29.56 -26.04
C ASP A 29 -6.54 29.20 -25.49
N LEU A 30 -6.61 28.86 -24.21
CA LEU A 30 -7.85 28.79 -23.45
C LEU A 30 -8.05 30.11 -22.68
N PRO A 31 -9.27 30.67 -22.65
CA PRO A 31 -9.54 31.92 -21.96
C PRO A 31 -9.42 31.76 -20.43
N ASP A 32 -8.67 32.70 -19.87
CA ASP A 32 -8.49 33.00 -18.45
C ASP A 32 -9.83 33.21 -17.75
N ALA A 33 -10.32 32.16 -17.08
CA ALA A 33 -11.47 32.24 -16.19
C ALA A 33 -10.99 32.73 -14.83
N GLY A 34 -10.96 34.06 -14.69
CA GLY A 34 -10.71 34.73 -13.43
C GLY A 34 -11.63 34.24 -12.31
N LEU A 35 -11.03 33.68 -11.27
CA LEU A 35 -11.68 33.47 -9.99
C LEU A 35 -11.03 34.41 -8.97
N SER A 36 -11.85 35.37 -8.57
CA SER A 36 -11.60 36.43 -7.62
C SER A 36 -11.07 35.93 -6.27
N ASP A 37 -9.96 36.56 -5.86
CA ASP A 37 -9.46 36.67 -4.49
C ASP A 37 -10.58 36.96 -3.49
N ALA A 38 -10.95 35.95 -2.69
CA ALA A 38 -11.62 36.17 -1.42
C ALA A 38 -10.55 36.18 -0.33
N ALA A 39 -10.05 37.38 -0.03
CA ALA A 39 -9.17 37.67 1.08
C ALA A 39 -9.81 37.27 2.42
N MET A 40 -9.41 36.11 2.98
CA MET A 40 -9.59 35.84 4.42
C MET A 40 -8.52 36.61 5.20
N ARG A 41 -8.91 37.82 5.61
CA ARG A 41 -8.33 38.55 6.74
C ARG A 41 -9.01 38.11 8.04
N SER A 42 -8.32 38.40 9.16
CA SER A 42 -8.81 38.46 10.56
C SER A 42 -8.51 37.16 11.35
N ASP A 43 -7.86 37.12 12.50
CA ASP A 43 -7.24 38.04 13.47
C ASP A 43 -6.18 37.18 14.23
N GLY A 44 -5.06 37.64 14.78
CA GLY A 44 -4.91 38.82 15.60
C GLY A 44 -5.24 38.52 17.09
N GLY A 45 -4.45 37.70 17.79
CA GLY A 45 -4.51 37.55 19.26
C GLY A 45 -3.23 36.91 19.79
N ALA A 46 -2.26 37.70 20.29
CA ALA A 46 -2.08 38.02 21.72
C ALA A 46 -1.80 36.75 22.57
N GLN A 47 -0.52 36.44 22.82
CA GLN A 47 0.20 36.77 24.06
C GLN A 47 -0.43 36.17 25.33
N ASN A 48 0.28 35.22 25.94
CA ASN A 48 0.46 34.96 27.38
C ASN A 48 1.57 33.88 27.43
N ASP A 49 2.83 34.22 27.61
CA ASP A 49 3.48 34.70 28.83
C ASP A 49 3.42 33.72 30.02
N ALA A 50 4.61 33.54 30.59
CA ALA A 50 4.88 33.21 31.98
C ALA A 50 4.63 31.77 32.53
N THR A 51 5.78 31.11 32.73
CA THR A 51 6.28 30.66 34.04
C THR A 51 5.95 29.28 34.61
N THR A 52 7.05 28.66 35.04
CA THR A 52 7.32 28.01 36.35
C THR A 52 7.08 26.52 36.55
N ARG A 53 8.21 25.88 36.93
CA ARG A 53 8.41 24.88 38.00
C ARG A 53 7.92 23.46 37.67
N SER A 54 8.59 22.39 38.10
CA SER A 54 9.59 22.24 39.16
C SER A 54 10.30 20.90 38.97
N ASP A 55 11.59 20.90 39.24
CA ASP A 55 12.37 19.71 39.56
C ASP A 55 11.70 18.95 40.72
N ALA A 56 11.41 17.67 40.51
CA ALA A 56 11.09 16.74 41.58
C ALA A 56 11.86 15.45 41.33
N ALA A 57 13.09 15.41 41.86
CA ALA A 57 13.77 14.17 42.19
C ALA A 57 12.95 13.42 43.24
N ARG A 58 12.63 12.16 42.97
CA ARG A 58 12.08 11.19 43.92
C ARG A 58 12.77 9.86 43.61
N GLU A 59 13.87 9.61 44.30
CA GLU A 59 13.98 8.79 45.52
C GLU A 59 13.62 7.32 45.31
N ASP A 60 14.69 6.53 45.44
CA ASP A 60 14.75 5.09 45.59
C ASP A 60 13.72 4.55 46.60
N ALA A 61 13.03 3.48 46.20
CA ALA A 61 12.40 2.57 47.15
C ALA A 61 12.38 1.13 46.62
N ALA A 62 13.33 0.35 47.14
CA ALA A 62 13.17 -1.00 47.68
C ALA A 62 12.36 -2.06 46.92
N LEU A 63 13.12 -3.03 46.41
CA LEU A 63 13.05 -4.48 46.70
C LEU A 63 11.81 -4.98 47.48
N GLY A 64 11.04 -5.86 46.83
CA GLY A 64 10.09 -6.81 47.43
C GLY A 64 9.76 -7.88 46.37
N GLU A 65 10.44 -9.02 46.42
CA GLU A 65 9.96 -10.31 46.97
C GLU A 65 8.95 -11.04 46.06
N ASP A 66 9.49 -12.03 45.33
CA ASP A 66 8.96 -13.38 45.12
C ASP A 66 7.44 -13.56 45.10
N ALA A 67 6.85 -13.53 43.89
CA ALA A 67 5.57 -14.15 43.62
C ALA A 67 5.76 -15.25 42.56
N ALA A 68 5.60 -16.48 43.03
CA ALA A 68 5.74 -17.72 42.29
C ALA A 68 4.67 -17.90 41.19
N LEU A 69 5.14 -18.38 40.04
CA LEU A 69 4.58 -19.48 39.25
C LEU A 69 3.06 -19.52 39.07
N ALA A 70 2.61 -19.03 37.92
CA ALA A 70 1.51 -19.63 37.18
C ALA A 70 1.91 -19.68 35.70
N GLU A 71 2.69 -20.71 35.33
CA GLU A 71 2.87 -21.12 33.94
C GLU A 71 1.57 -21.79 33.46
N ASP A 72 0.54 -20.99 33.19
CA ASP A 72 -0.55 -21.43 32.32
C ASP A 72 -0.21 -20.95 30.92
N ALA A 73 0.75 -21.64 30.31
CA ALA A 73 1.04 -21.54 28.89
C ALA A 73 -0.16 -22.15 28.15
N ALA A 74 -1.24 -21.37 28.06
CA ALA A 74 -2.29 -21.59 27.10
C ALA A 74 -1.63 -21.65 25.73
N THR A 75 -1.41 -22.88 25.27
CA THR A 75 -0.96 -23.14 23.91
C THR A 75 -2.00 -22.48 23.01
N PRO A 76 -1.63 -21.44 22.23
CA PRO A 76 -2.61 -20.77 21.39
C PRO A 76 -3.29 -21.81 20.51
N PRO A 77 -4.63 -21.80 20.42
CA PRO A 77 -5.38 -22.80 19.70
C PRO A 77 -4.89 -22.85 18.25
N ASP A 78 -4.51 -24.07 17.85
CA ASP A 78 -4.20 -24.54 16.51
C ASP A 78 -3.58 -23.49 15.58
N ALA A 79 -2.26 -23.64 15.37
CA ALA A 79 -1.68 -23.39 14.06
C ALA A 79 -2.40 -24.30 13.06
N SER A 80 -3.59 -23.88 12.62
CA SER A 80 -4.24 -24.35 11.43
C SER A 80 -3.16 -24.34 10.37
N THR A 81 -2.75 -25.54 9.94
CA THR A 81 -1.83 -25.72 8.83
C THR A 81 -2.57 -25.15 7.62
N SER A 82 -2.41 -23.83 7.41
CA SER A 82 -2.85 -23.13 6.23
C SER A 82 -2.41 -24.00 5.08
N VAL A 83 -3.39 -24.59 4.38
CA VAL A 83 -3.12 -25.38 3.21
C VAL A 83 -2.76 -24.35 2.17
N ASP A 84 -1.49 -23.99 2.13
CA ASP A 84 -0.96 -23.08 1.14
C ASP A 84 -1.39 -23.59 -0.24
N GLY A 85 -2.05 -22.73 -1.01
CA GLY A 85 -2.44 -23.06 -2.37
C GLY A 85 -1.20 -23.42 -3.19
N GLY A 86 -1.34 -24.31 -4.17
CA GLY A 86 -0.28 -24.51 -5.16
C GLY A 86 0.08 -23.19 -5.87
N PRO A 87 1.22 -23.12 -6.58
CA PRO A 87 1.62 -21.91 -7.27
C PRO A 87 0.50 -21.45 -8.21
N ASP A 88 0.11 -20.18 -8.06
CA ASP A 88 -0.94 -19.57 -8.87
C ASP A 88 -0.41 -19.17 -10.26
N THR A 89 -1.27 -18.52 -11.05
CA THR A 89 -0.91 -18.05 -12.40
C THR A 89 0.16 -16.94 -12.38
N TYR A 90 0.39 -16.32 -11.22
CA TYR A 90 1.35 -15.23 -11.01
C TYR A 90 2.68 -15.74 -10.42
N GLY A 91 2.76 -17.04 -10.08
CA GLY A 91 3.95 -17.72 -9.54
C GLY A 91 4.00 -17.76 -8.02
N PHE A 92 3.03 -17.18 -7.31
CA PHE A 92 3.02 -17.14 -5.85
C PHE A 92 2.37 -18.38 -5.25
N THR A 93 2.83 -18.75 -4.05
CA THR A 93 2.09 -19.60 -3.14
C THR A 93 1.14 -18.71 -2.35
N ILE A 94 -0.14 -18.68 -2.74
CA ILE A 94 -1.15 -17.82 -2.11
C ILE A 94 -1.65 -18.47 -0.81
N ARG A 95 -1.60 -17.70 0.28
CA ARG A 95 -2.21 -18.08 1.56
C ARG A 95 -3.72 -18.05 1.42
N VAL A 96 -4.40 -19.04 1.97
CA VAL A 96 -5.85 -18.99 2.19
C VAL A 96 -6.11 -18.08 3.39
N PRO A 97 -6.72 -16.89 3.21
CA PRO A 97 -7.01 -15.99 4.32
C PRO A 97 -7.80 -16.68 5.43
N GLN A 98 -7.50 -16.35 6.68
CA GLN A 98 -8.20 -16.91 7.83
C GLN A 98 -8.94 -15.83 8.60
N GLU A 99 -10.07 -16.21 9.18
CA GLU A 99 -10.78 -15.37 10.14
C GLU A 99 -10.00 -15.32 11.47
N ARG A 100 -9.83 -14.12 12.03
CA ARG A 100 -9.10 -13.87 13.29
C ARG A 100 -10.03 -13.26 14.31
N THR A 101 -9.99 -13.78 15.54
CA THR A 101 -10.55 -13.10 16.70
C THR A 101 -9.50 -12.18 17.31
N ILE A 102 -9.73 -10.87 17.24
CA ILE A 102 -8.80 -9.83 17.69
C ILE A 102 -9.41 -9.02 18.84
N PRO A 103 -8.60 -8.49 19.79
CA PRO A 103 -9.10 -7.60 20.83
C PRO A 103 -9.63 -6.28 20.26
N MET A 104 -10.62 -5.69 20.95
CA MET A 104 -11.11 -4.34 20.68
C MET A 104 -10.62 -3.37 21.77
N ALA A 105 -10.27 -2.15 21.39
CA ALA A 105 -9.76 -1.12 22.32
C ALA A 105 -10.75 -0.77 23.46
N GLU A 106 -12.06 -0.86 23.21
CA GLU A 106 -13.11 -0.60 24.21
C GLU A 106 -13.49 -1.85 25.03
N GLY A 107 -12.78 -2.95 24.84
CA GLY A 107 -13.07 -4.26 25.44
C GLY A 107 -13.90 -5.15 24.53
N GLY A 108 -13.83 -6.46 24.79
CA GLY A 108 -14.41 -7.49 23.92
C GLY A 108 -13.48 -7.88 22.78
N THR A 109 -14.04 -8.55 21.77
CA THR A 109 -13.30 -9.05 20.61
C THR A 109 -14.07 -8.81 19.32
N ALA A 110 -13.35 -8.52 18.24
CA ALA A 110 -13.87 -8.46 16.89
C ALA A 110 -13.41 -9.68 16.09
N THR A 111 -14.13 -9.98 15.02
CA THR A 111 -13.82 -11.06 14.08
C THR A 111 -13.49 -10.43 12.74
N VAL A 112 -12.25 -10.58 12.28
CA VAL A 112 -11.72 -9.90 11.10
C VAL A 112 -10.89 -10.89 10.27
N TRP A 113 -11.06 -10.88 8.96
CA TRP A 113 -10.28 -11.71 8.05
C TRP A 113 -8.86 -11.17 7.83
N ASP A 114 -7.93 -12.09 7.63
CA ASP A 114 -6.64 -11.80 7.02
C ASP A 114 -6.81 -10.97 5.73
N THR A 115 -5.90 -10.06 5.47
CA THR A 115 -5.97 -9.15 4.33
C THR A 115 -4.76 -9.33 3.44
N ASP A 116 -5.01 -9.96 2.30
CA ASP A 116 -4.00 -10.32 1.31
C ASP A 116 -4.34 -9.66 -0.02
N TYR A 117 -3.32 -9.17 -0.72
CA TYR A 117 -3.50 -8.52 -2.02
C TYR A 117 -2.54 -9.05 -3.06
N VAL A 118 -3.05 -9.30 -4.26
CA VAL A 118 -2.23 -9.47 -5.46
C VAL A 118 -2.43 -8.26 -6.36
N CYS A 119 -1.33 -7.63 -6.73
CA CYS A 119 -1.31 -6.42 -7.55
C CYS A 119 -0.42 -6.58 -8.77
N THR A 120 -0.72 -5.84 -9.85
CA THR A 120 0.26 -5.59 -10.91
C THR A 120 1.39 -4.69 -10.39
N PHE A 121 2.59 -4.86 -10.93
CA PHE A 121 3.73 -3.98 -10.68
C PHE A 121 4.39 -3.63 -12.00
N THR A 122 4.25 -2.37 -12.42
CA THR A 122 4.85 -1.84 -13.65
C THR A 122 5.51 -0.50 -13.36
N TYR A 123 6.81 -0.40 -13.62
CA TYR A 123 7.53 0.86 -13.51
C TYR A 123 8.76 0.87 -14.43
N GLY A 124 8.77 1.75 -15.43
CA GLY A 124 9.80 1.75 -16.47
C GLY A 124 9.80 0.46 -17.28
N GLU A 125 10.93 -0.25 -17.31
CA GLU A 125 11.08 -1.54 -18.01
C GLU A 125 10.67 -2.75 -17.16
N PHE A 126 10.41 -2.55 -15.86
CA PHE A 126 10.03 -3.63 -14.96
C PHE A 126 8.52 -3.88 -15.04
N GLY A 127 8.14 -5.13 -15.24
CA GLY A 127 6.75 -5.58 -15.28
C GLY A 127 6.61 -6.94 -14.61
N GLY A 128 5.70 -7.04 -13.65
CA GLY A 128 5.48 -8.24 -12.85
C GLY A 128 4.27 -8.11 -11.93
N TYR A 129 4.32 -8.85 -10.83
CA TYR A 129 3.25 -8.87 -9.83
C TYR A 129 3.82 -8.66 -8.43
N PHE A 130 2.99 -8.13 -7.54
CA PHE A 130 3.27 -7.95 -6.12
C PHE A 130 2.21 -8.70 -5.31
N TYR A 131 2.63 -9.54 -4.37
CA TYR A 131 1.77 -10.20 -3.40
C TYR A 131 2.12 -9.71 -2.00
N LEU A 132 1.11 -9.37 -1.20
CA LEU A 132 1.23 -8.90 0.18
C LEU A 132 0.34 -9.75 1.09
N GLN A 133 0.85 -10.08 2.27
CA GLN A 133 0.11 -10.73 3.34
C GLN A 133 0.05 -9.84 4.59
N ALA A 134 -1.15 -9.63 5.13
CA ALA A 134 -1.35 -8.95 6.40
C ALA A 134 -2.34 -9.69 7.29
N THR A 135 -2.06 -9.70 8.60
CA THR A 135 -2.89 -10.33 9.63
C THR A 135 -3.40 -9.23 10.56
N PRO A 136 -4.72 -9.13 10.81
CA PRO A 136 -5.24 -8.16 11.77
C PRO A 136 -4.80 -8.53 13.19
N THR A 137 -4.43 -7.52 13.98
CA THR A 137 -3.92 -7.70 15.35
C THR A 137 -4.82 -7.06 16.40
N GLU A 138 -5.47 -5.94 16.09
CA GLU A 138 -6.32 -5.20 17.03
C GLU A 138 -7.35 -4.34 16.30
N HIS A 139 -8.51 -4.10 16.93
CA HIS A 139 -9.51 -3.15 16.45
C HIS A 139 -9.54 -1.88 17.33
N LEU A 140 -9.02 -0.77 16.80
CA LEU A 140 -8.72 0.49 17.49
C LEU A 140 -9.82 1.57 17.33
N ASP A 141 -11.09 1.18 17.43
CA ASP A 141 -12.27 2.07 17.25
C ASP A 141 -12.13 2.98 16.01
N TRP A 142 -12.03 4.31 16.18
CA TRP A 142 -11.93 5.27 15.08
C TRP A 142 -10.64 5.13 14.24
N ARG A 143 -9.61 4.45 14.74
CA ARG A 143 -8.39 4.13 13.99
C ARG A 143 -8.51 2.88 13.12
N GLY A 144 -9.65 2.18 13.16
CA GLY A 144 -9.89 0.99 12.34
C GLY A 144 -9.11 -0.23 12.85
N VAL A 145 -8.70 -1.10 11.92
CA VAL A 145 -7.99 -2.34 12.25
C VAL A 145 -6.48 -2.11 12.15
N GLU A 146 -5.75 -2.41 13.21
CA GLU A 146 -4.30 -2.53 13.15
C GLU A 146 -3.93 -3.90 12.58
N THR A 147 -2.92 -3.92 11.71
CA THR A 147 -2.48 -5.12 11.02
C THR A 147 -0.99 -5.29 11.12
N ARG A 148 -0.54 -6.54 11.29
CA ARG A 148 0.86 -6.92 11.09
C ARG A 148 1.05 -7.39 9.65
N THR A 149 2.03 -6.82 8.96
CA THR A 149 2.46 -7.34 7.65
C THR A 149 3.31 -8.58 7.86
N GLU A 150 2.88 -9.71 7.33
CA GLU A 150 3.62 -10.98 7.42
C GLU A 150 4.73 -11.06 6.36
N GLY A 151 4.51 -10.44 5.21
CA GLY A 151 5.50 -10.35 4.15
C GLY A 151 4.95 -9.78 2.85
N GLY A 152 5.87 -9.54 1.92
CA GLY A 152 5.55 -9.21 0.54
C GLY A 152 6.50 -9.89 -0.42
N TRP A 153 6.05 -10.14 -1.64
CA TRP A 153 6.81 -10.86 -2.67
C TRP A 153 6.58 -10.23 -4.04
N LEU A 154 7.64 -10.12 -4.83
CA LEU A 154 7.57 -9.74 -6.23
C LEU A 154 7.73 -10.99 -7.10
N SER A 155 6.97 -11.05 -8.20
CA SER A 155 7.12 -12.08 -9.23
C SER A 155 7.45 -11.44 -10.57
N PHE A 156 8.62 -11.76 -11.10
CA PHE A 156 9.05 -11.37 -12.45
C PHE A 156 9.30 -12.62 -13.28
N ALA A 157 8.59 -12.76 -14.41
CA ALA A 157 8.67 -13.96 -15.25
C ALA A 157 8.49 -15.28 -14.45
N GLN A 158 7.54 -15.28 -13.50
CA GLN A 158 7.25 -16.39 -12.58
C GLN A 158 8.38 -16.73 -11.59
N VAL A 159 9.40 -15.88 -11.46
CA VAL A 159 10.41 -15.99 -10.42
C VAL A 159 9.99 -15.11 -9.25
N VAL A 160 9.64 -15.76 -8.14
CA VAL A 160 9.22 -15.08 -6.91
C VAL A 160 10.42 -14.76 -6.04
N THR A 161 10.50 -13.51 -5.59
CA THR A 161 11.51 -13.02 -4.65
C THR A 161 10.84 -12.25 -3.52
N PRO A 162 11.27 -12.40 -2.26
CA PRO A 162 10.79 -11.55 -1.18
C PRO A 162 11.02 -10.06 -1.48
N ALA A 163 10.00 -9.24 -1.23
CA ALA A 163 10.06 -7.80 -1.32
C ALA A 163 10.49 -7.22 0.02
N SER A 164 11.55 -6.41 0.03
CA SER A 164 11.93 -5.64 1.22
C SER A 164 10.94 -4.51 1.47
N GLY A 165 10.85 -4.03 2.71
CA GLY A 165 10.02 -2.86 3.05
C GLY A 165 8.52 -3.06 2.85
N ALA A 166 8.06 -4.32 2.75
CA ALA A 166 6.65 -4.64 2.64
C ALA A 166 5.89 -4.12 3.88
N LEU A 167 4.87 -3.31 3.65
CA LEU A 167 4.02 -2.77 4.70
C LEU A 167 2.58 -2.67 4.20
N TYR A 168 1.63 -3.03 5.06
CA TYR A 168 0.21 -2.78 4.90
C TYR A 168 -0.27 -1.79 5.96
N ASP A 169 -1.04 -0.81 5.54
CA ASP A 169 -1.79 0.10 6.40
C ASP A 169 -3.27 0.01 6.01
N TRP A 170 -4.14 -0.29 6.97
CA TRP A 170 -5.59 -0.37 6.78
C TRP A 170 -6.22 0.97 6.39
N GLY A 171 -5.59 2.09 6.75
CA GLY A 171 -6.07 3.43 6.38
C GLY A 171 -7.24 3.91 7.25
N GLY A 172 -7.24 3.56 8.53
CA GLY A 172 -8.23 4.04 9.51
C GLY A 172 -9.63 3.45 9.33
N ASN A 173 -10.64 4.01 10.02
CA ASN A 173 -12.04 3.60 9.87
C ASN A 173 -12.66 3.92 8.49
N HIS A 174 -11.93 4.62 7.62
CA HIS A 174 -12.35 4.88 6.24
C HIS A 174 -11.82 3.84 5.26
N HIS A 175 -10.98 2.91 5.73
CA HIS A 175 -10.31 1.88 4.93
C HIS A 175 -9.53 2.45 3.76
N ASN A 176 -8.83 3.58 3.93
CA ASN A 176 -8.00 4.17 2.88
C ASN A 176 -6.65 3.47 2.79
N ASP A 177 -6.73 2.16 2.62
CA ASP A 177 -5.60 1.28 2.77
C ASP A 177 -4.48 1.60 1.80
N SER A 178 -3.25 1.38 2.24
CA SER A 178 -2.07 1.53 1.39
C SER A 178 -1.11 0.38 1.60
N MET A 179 -0.33 0.10 0.57
CA MET A 179 0.70 -0.94 0.61
C MET A 179 2.02 -0.35 0.17
N GLU A 180 3.12 -0.73 0.81
CA GLU A 180 4.46 -0.28 0.43
C GLU A 180 5.36 -1.47 0.12
N LEU A 181 6.36 -1.24 -0.74
CA LEU A 181 7.51 -2.13 -0.92
C LEU A 181 8.73 -1.32 -1.36
N ASP A 182 9.91 -1.81 -1.04
CA ASP A 182 11.18 -1.28 -1.52
C ASP A 182 11.72 -2.17 -2.66
N TYR A 183 12.06 -1.56 -3.80
CA TYR A 183 12.66 -2.24 -4.95
C TYR A 183 13.67 -1.32 -5.64
N GLN A 184 14.88 -1.83 -5.91
CA GLN A 184 15.98 -1.10 -6.54
C GLN A 184 16.28 0.28 -5.91
N GLY A 185 16.25 0.35 -4.57
CA GLY A 185 16.56 1.58 -3.82
C GLY A 185 15.47 2.67 -3.92
N LYS A 186 14.28 2.31 -4.40
CA LYS A 186 13.09 3.15 -4.38
C LYS A 186 12.02 2.50 -3.52
N ARG A 187 11.16 3.34 -2.93
CA ARG A 187 9.94 2.89 -2.27
C ARG A 187 8.76 3.12 -3.19
N PHE A 188 7.92 2.11 -3.32
CA PHE A 188 6.70 2.14 -4.09
C PHE A 188 5.52 2.04 -3.14
N ARG A 189 4.60 2.99 -3.20
CA ARG A 189 3.38 3.01 -2.40
C ARG A 189 2.17 2.84 -3.31
N TYR A 190 1.42 1.77 -3.08
CA TYR A 190 0.11 1.56 -3.65
C TYR A 190 -0.91 2.36 -2.85
N GLY A 191 -1.73 3.14 -3.54
CA GLY A 191 -2.76 3.97 -2.93
C GLY A 191 -4.02 4.03 -3.78
N HIS A 192 -4.87 5.01 -3.46
CA HIS A 192 -6.13 5.26 -4.15
C HIS A 192 -6.06 6.57 -4.92
N SER A 193 -6.37 6.54 -6.21
CA SER A 193 -6.41 7.73 -7.07
C SER A 193 -7.70 8.52 -6.96
N THR A 194 -8.76 7.91 -6.39
CA THR A 194 -10.06 8.55 -6.18
C THR A 194 -10.64 8.15 -4.83
N PHE A 195 -11.30 9.11 -4.18
CA PHE A 195 -12.04 8.90 -2.93
C PHE A 195 -13.49 9.34 -3.10
N GLY A 196 -14.41 8.59 -2.51
CA GLY A 196 -15.82 8.93 -2.50
C GLY A 196 -16.19 9.88 -1.35
N TRP A 197 -17.49 10.03 -1.15
CA TRP A 197 -18.03 10.83 -0.06
C TRP A 197 -17.50 10.37 1.32
N GLY A 198 -17.10 11.33 2.14
CA GLY A 198 -16.52 11.05 3.46
C GLY A 198 -15.13 10.44 3.41
N PHE A 199 -14.38 10.68 2.32
CA PHE A 199 -12.99 10.24 2.17
C PHE A 199 -12.81 8.73 2.30
N ARG A 200 -13.79 7.96 1.80
CA ARG A 200 -13.76 6.49 1.78
C ARG A 200 -13.28 6.02 0.42
N LYS A 201 -12.44 4.99 0.37
CA LYS A 201 -12.14 4.30 -0.88
C LYS A 201 -13.42 3.72 -1.51
N CYS A 202 -13.51 3.71 -2.83
CA CYS A 202 -14.58 3.01 -3.55
C CYS A 202 -14.09 1.76 -4.28
N MET A 203 -12.78 1.62 -4.42
CA MET A 203 -12.10 0.56 -5.14
C MET A 203 -10.86 0.14 -4.34
N PRO A 204 -10.30 -1.05 -4.60
CA PRO A 204 -8.96 -1.40 -4.12
C PRO A 204 -7.91 -0.38 -4.59
N PRO A 205 -6.70 -0.38 -3.99
CA PRO A 205 -5.60 0.45 -4.45
C PRO A 205 -5.38 0.32 -5.97
N ASP A 206 -5.32 1.45 -6.66
CA ASP A 206 -5.41 1.52 -8.13
C ASP A 206 -4.34 2.42 -8.77
N CYS A 207 -3.45 2.98 -7.95
CA CYS A 207 -2.34 3.82 -8.40
C CYS A 207 -1.05 3.56 -7.61
N LEU A 208 0.08 4.01 -8.18
CA LEU A 208 1.41 3.91 -7.57
C LEU A 208 2.02 5.30 -7.33
N GLN A 209 2.69 5.46 -6.20
CA GLN A 209 3.58 6.59 -5.90
C GLN A 209 5.00 6.06 -5.73
N VAL A 210 5.99 6.81 -6.22
CA VAL A 210 7.39 6.37 -6.23
C VAL A 210 8.25 7.36 -5.47
N TYR A 211 9.01 6.86 -4.50
CA TYR A 211 9.85 7.66 -3.63
C TYR A 211 11.32 7.24 -3.70
N GLN A 212 12.21 8.19 -3.42
CA GLN A 212 13.62 7.95 -3.12
C GLN A 212 13.93 8.55 -1.76
N GLY A 213 14.10 7.70 -0.74
CA GLY A 213 14.04 8.14 0.65
C GLY A 213 12.65 8.69 0.95
N THR A 214 12.57 9.95 1.40
CA THR A 214 11.31 10.65 1.67
C THR A 214 10.85 11.53 0.51
N THR A 215 11.64 11.65 -0.57
CA THR A 215 11.32 12.50 -1.72
C THR A 215 10.40 11.76 -2.69
N LEU A 216 9.22 12.33 -2.94
CA LEU A 216 8.31 11.87 -3.99
C LEU A 216 8.90 12.19 -5.37
N LEU A 217 9.17 11.14 -6.16
CA LEU A 217 9.72 11.26 -7.51
C LEU A 217 8.62 11.28 -8.57
N ASP A 218 7.61 10.42 -8.42
CA ASP A 218 6.48 10.34 -9.33
C ASP A 218 5.21 10.00 -8.58
N ASP A 219 4.17 10.81 -8.80
CA ASP A 219 2.87 10.65 -8.18
C ASP A 219 1.85 10.17 -9.23
N GLY A 220 1.64 8.87 -9.28
CA GLY A 220 0.64 8.26 -10.15
C GLY A 220 -0.76 8.24 -9.55
N CYS A 221 -0.95 8.73 -8.31
CA CYS A 221 -2.24 8.75 -7.61
C CYS A 221 -3.01 10.06 -7.80
N GLN A 222 -2.54 10.91 -8.71
CA GLN A 222 -3.32 12.05 -9.18
C GLN A 222 -4.57 11.58 -9.95
N PRO A 223 -5.60 12.44 -10.12
CA PRO A 223 -6.86 12.05 -10.76
C PRO A 223 -6.73 11.50 -12.20
N ASP A 224 -5.62 11.78 -12.88
CA ASP A 224 -5.27 11.26 -14.21
C ASP A 224 -4.62 9.86 -14.18
N ARG A 225 -4.27 9.37 -12.98
CA ARG A 225 -3.78 8.02 -12.69
C ARG A 225 -2.61 7.60 -13.58
N ARG A 226 -1.54 8.41 -13.60
CA ARG A 226 -0.38 8.24 -14.50
C ARG A 226 0.40 6.93 -14.31
N LEU A 227 0.35 6.33 -13.12
CA LEU A 227 0.93 5.02 -12.83
C LEU A 227 -0.18 4.08 -12.35
N PRO A 228 -1.02 3.56 -13.28
CA PRO A 228 -2.12 2.70 -12.91
C PRO A 228 -1.62 1.34 -12.44
N VAL A 229 -2.24 0.83 -11.40
CA VAL A 229 -2.05 -0.55 -10.93
C VAL A 229 -3.41 -1.20 -10.78
N VAL A 230 -3.44 -2.52 -10.83
CA VAL A 230 -4.64 -3.31 -10.58
C VAL A 230 -4.34 -4.19 -9.39
N CYS A 231 -5.07 -3.97 -8.29
CA CYS A 231 -5.01 -4.81 -7.10
C CYS A 231 -6.33 -5.53 -6.90
N VAL A 232 -6.24 -6.80 -6.49
CA VAL A 232 -7.38 -7.59 -6.02
C VAL A 232 -7.04 -8.17 -4.67
N GLN A 233 -8.02 -8.14 -3.77
CA GLN A 233 -7.92 -8.85 -2.50
C GLN A 233 -8.04 -10.35 -2.77
N VAL A 234 -7.23 -11.17 -2.11
CA VAL A 234 -7.36 -12.63 -2.16
C VAL A 234 -8.66 -13.02 -1.47
N ALA A 235 -9.45 -13.87 -2.12
CA ALA A 235 -10.72 -14.33 -1.56
C ALA A 235 -10.51 -15.26 -0.37
N GLU A 236 -11.53 -15.44 0.46
CA GLU A 236 -11.51 -16.28 1.67
C GLU A 236 -11.12 -17.76 1.39
N ASP A 237 -11.34 -18.24 0.16
CA ASP A 237 -10.95 -19.58 -0.29
C ASP A 237 -9.53 -19.65 -0.89
N GLY A 238 -8.77 -18.54 -0.84
CA GLY A 238 -7.43 -18.41 -1.41
C GLY A 238 -7.40 -18.14 -2.91
N THR A 239 -8.55 -18.00 -3.58
CA THR A 239 -8.57 -17.69 -5.02
C THR A 239 -8.26 -16.22 -5.28
N VAL A 240 -7.63 -15.97 -6.43
CA VAL A 240 -7.26 -14.62 -6.90
C VAL A 240 -8.07 -14.30 -8.15
N ALA A 241 -8.90 -13.26 -8.08
CA ALA A 241 -9.66 -12.81 -9.25
C ALA A 241 -8.71 -12.34 -10.39
N PRO A 242 -9.17 -12.34 -11.65
CA PRO A 242 -8.38 -11.78 -12.74
C PRO A 242 -8.01 -10.31 -12.48
N LEU A 243 -6.74 -9.96 -12.71
CA LEU A 243 -6.24 -8.58 -12.60
C LEU A 243 -6.70 -7.75 -13.82
N VAL A 244 -7.96 -7.33 -13.80
CA VAL A 244 -8.57 -6.45 -14.80
C VAL A 244 -8.73 -5.06 -14.23
N ASP A 245 -8.27 -4.04 -14.96
CA ASP A 245 -8.45 -2.64 -14.58
C ASP A 245 -9.93 -2.24 -14.71
N GLN A 246 -10.60 -2.10 -13.56
CA GLN A 246 -12.01 -1.71 -13.45
C GLN A 246 -12.19 -0.26 -12.97
N TYR A 247 -11.14 0.54 -13.08
CA TYR A 247 -11.13 1.90 -12.57
C TYR A 247 -12.31 2.72 -13.08
N ARG A 248 -12.94 3.41 -12.13
CA ARG A 248 -14.00 4.37 -12.34
C ARG A 248 -13.90 5.42 -11.23
N LYS A 249 -14.21 6.68 -11.56
CA LYS A 249 -14.28 7.72 -10.54
C LYS A 249 -15.36 7.39 -9.52
N CYS A 250 -15.08 7.68 -8.26
CA CYS A 250 -16.06 7.56 -7.18
C CYS A 250 -17.23 8.53 -7.37
N PRO A 251 -18.48 8.13 -7.06
CA PRO A 251 -19.56 9.09 -6.89
C PRO A 251 -19.20 10.16 -5.85
N GLY A 252 -19.28 11.43 -6.24
CA GLY A 252 -18.96 12.57 -5.38
C GLY A 252 -17.49 13.02 -5.38
N ASP A 253 -16.63 12.42 -6.20
CA ASP A 253 -15.29 12.96 -6.44
C ASP A 253 -15.41 14.36 -7.07
N PRO A 254 -14.77 15.42 -6.53
CA PRO A 254 -14.84 16.78 -7.08
C PRO A 254 -14.37 16.88 -8.54
N ASN A 255 -13.64 15.88 -9.04
CA ASN A 255 -13.20 15.78 -10.44
C ASN A 255 -13.98 14.73 -11.26
N ALA A 256 -15.01 14.11 -10.70
CA ALA A 256 -16.04 13.45 -11.49
C ALA A 256 -16.87 14.55 -12.15
N ALA A 257 -16.46 14.99 -13.33
CA ALA A 257 -17.43 15.58 -14.24
C ALA A 257 -18.62 14.61 -14.25
N PHE A 258 -19.82 15.13 -13.97
CA PHE A 258 -21.04 14.43 -14.30
C PHE A 258 -20.99 14.21 -15.82
N ASP A 259 -20.43 13.09 -16.25
CA ASP A 259 -20.55 12.61 -17.62
C ASP A 259 -22.05 12.37 -17.77
N GLY A 260 -22.76 13.35 -18.34
CA GLY A 260 -24.21 13.54 -18.28
C GLY A 260 -25.05 12.47 -18.98
N GLY A 261 -24.82 11.20 -18.67
CA GLY A 261 -25.62 10.06 -19.06
C GLY A 261 -26.62 9.71 -17.96
N LEU A 262 -27.71 10.48 -17.90
CA LEU A 262 -29.01 9.99 -17.45
C LEU A 262 -29.96 10.00 -18.65
#